data_AF-A0A545TMY7-F1
#
_entry.id   AF-A0A545TMY7-F1
#
_cell.length_a   1.000
_cell.length_b   1.000
_cell.length_c   1.000
_cell.angle_alpha   90.00
_cell.angle_beta   90.00
_cell.angle_gamma   90.00
#
_symmetry.space_group_name_H-M   'P 1'
#
loop_
_entity.id
_entity.type
_entity.pdbx_description
1 polymer ?
#
loop_
_entity_poly.entity_id
_entity_poly.type
_entity_poly.pdbx_seq_one_letter_code
_entity_poly.pdbx_strand_id
1 'polypeptide(L)'
;MNFECITSLQKCPDQPGWEEGVLDKIIIEARVNELATRVGNPHVPFLPQEIIKDAKACYDAGAAVLHYHARTADGAPDHSPEFYLEANAGIRAQSDLLIHPTLGYVANDADARSRFAAVEAMMQSAETAPDFAPMDCGSVNVDWWNPEKGAYDTTDLIYKNSTATLMYFAERIDHYGLKPYLVSWNISFTRQIEQFLKMGVLRGPAYVCFCMTDEIIFAGHPGTEAGLDAHTTFLPKDFETVWTVVNYKGDLFQLTEKIIRQGGHISIGLGDYAYMDGARHMTNAEVIDKVVAQARSLGREPASAAETREILQMPKVKVAA
;
A
#
# COMPACT_ATOMS: atom_id res chain seq x y z
N MET A 1 33.57 -44.06 18.13
CA MET A 1 32.73 -43.43 17.09
C MET A 1 32.51 -42.00 17.54
N ASN A 2 33.39 -41.12 17.09
CA ASN A 2 33.42 -39.72 17.52
C ASN A 2 32.56 -38.88 16.59
N PHE A 3 31.82 -37.96 17.21
CA PHE A 3 31.09 -36.88 16.59
C PHE A 3 32.06 -35.90 15.91
N GLU A 4 31.82 -35.59 14.65
CA GLU A 4 32.35 -34.37 14.02
C GLU A 4 31.20 -33.59 13.36
N CYS A 5 31.25 -32.29 13.63
CA CYS A 5 30.30 -31.24 13.31
C CYS A 5 30.34 -30.94 11.80
N ILE A 6 29.23 -31.07 11.08
CA ILE A 6 29.09 -30.55 9.72
C ILE A 6 28.20 -29.31 9.78
N THR A 7 28.86 -28.18 10.03
CA THR A 7 28.36 -26.87 9.63
C THR A 7 28.57 -26.70 8.13
N SER A 8 27.52 -26.86 7.33
CA SER A 8 27.48 -26.25 6.00
C SER A 8 26.02 -25.98 5.61
N LEU A 9 25.56 -24.76 5.91
CA LEU A 9 24.45 -24.15 5.20
C LEU A 9 24.85 -24.05 3.73
N GLN A 10 24.29 -24.92 2.89
CA GLN A 10 24.41 -24.80 1.45
C GLN A 10 23.79 -23.47 1.02
N LYS A 11 24.63 -22.63 0.42
CA LYS A 11 24.29 -21.37 -0.21
C LYS A 11 23.20 -21.60 -1.26
N CYS A 12 22.13 -20.81 -1.19
CA CYS A 12 21.19 -20.68 -2.29
C CYS A 12 21.92 -19.95 -3.43
N PRO A 13 21.92 -20.47 -4.68
CA PRO A 13 22.68 -19.88 -5.77
C PRO A 13 21.98 -18.64 -6.35
N ASP A 14 22.76 -17.57 -6.46
CA ASP A 14 22.70 -16.52 -7.48
C ASP A 14 21.35 -15.82 -7.70
N GLN A 15 21.01 -14.89 -6.79
CA GLN A 15 20.22 -13.72 -7.18
C GLN A 15 21.15 -12.59 -7.63
N PRO A 16 21.01 -12.05 -8.86
CA PRO A 16 21.78 -10.90 -9.28
C PRO A 16 21.33 -9.66 -8.49
N GLY A 17 22.23 -9.06 -7.72
CA GLY A 17 21.99 -7.77 -7.04
C GLY A 17 22.60 -7.61 -5.63
N TRP A 18 23.12 -8.66 -5.02
CA TRP A 18 23.66 -8.59 -3.65
C TRP A 18 25.16 -8.25 -3.63
N GLU A 19 25.51 -6.99 -3.83
CA GLU A 19 26.83 -6.49 -3.42
C GLU A 19 26.81 -6.11 -1.94
N GLU A 20 27.75 -6.64 -1.15
CA GLU A 20 27.94 -6.27 0.25
C GLU A 20 28.35 -4.79 0.36
N GLY A 21 27.38 -3.91 0.64
CA GLY A 21 27.66 -2.52 1.03
C GLY A 21 26.61 -1.54 0.51
N VAL A 22 25.67 -1.18 1.40
CA VAL A 22 24.50 -0.31 1.20
C VAL A 22 23.33 -1.01 0.51
N LEU A 23 22.39 -1.53 1.32
CA LEU A 23 21.06 -1.90 0.83
C LEU A 23 20.35 -0.63 0.35
N ASP A 24 19.66 -0.70 -0.79
CA ASP A 24 18.75 0.36 -1.25
C ASP A 24 17.82 0.76 -0.12
N LYS A 25 17.48 2.04 0.03
CA LYS A 25 16.61 2.49 1.13
C LYS A 25 15.23 1.84 1.07
N ILE A 26 14.56 1.73 2.22
CA ILE A 26 13.21 1.19 2.31
C ILE A 26 12.16 2.31 2.29
N ILE A 27 11.29 2.29 1.28
CA ILE A 27 10.03 3.01 1.30
C ILE A 27 9.11 2.37 2.34
N ILE A 28 8.63 3.18 3.28
CA ILE A 28 7.62 2.80 4.27
C ILE A 28 6.40 3.69 4.06
N GLU A 29 5.26 3.05 3.83
CA GLU A 29 3.97 3.70 3.65
C GLU A 29 3.07 3.45 4.86
N ALA A 30 2.52 4.53 5.40
CA ALA A 30 1.54 4.49 6.48
C ALA A 30 0.12 4.38 5.92
N ARG A 31 -0.53 3.24 6.12
CA ARG A 31 -1.92 2.94 5.70
C ARG A 31 -2.87 3.15 6.87
N VAL A 32 -3.28 4.39 7.10
CA VAL A 32 -3.66 4.82 8.44
C VAL A 32 -5.05 4.41 8.90
N ASN A 33 -6.01 4.19 7.98
CA ASN A 33 -7.41 3.96 8.36
C ASN A 33 -8.23 2.99 7.52
N GLU A 34 -8.05 2.93 6.20
CA GLU A 34 -8.87 2.08 5.31
C GLU A 34 -10.37 2.18 5.66
N LEU A 35 -11.03 1.03 5.81
CA LEU A 35 -12.35 0.86 6.42
C LEU A 35 -12.28 0.21 7.81
N ALA A 36 -11.13 0.29 8.50
CA ALA A 36 -11.05 -0.20 9.87
C ALA A 36 -12.05 0.54 10.78
N THR A 37 -12.62 -0.17 11.75
CA THR A 37 -13.48 0.41 12.79
C THR A 37 -12.66 0.63 14.06
N ARG A 38 -13.15 1.51 14.94
CA ARG A 38 -12.53 1.77 16.25
C ARG A 38 -12.74 0.67 17.29
N VAL A 39 -13.45 -0.40 16.94
CA VAL A 39 -13.71 -1.53 17.85
C VAL A 39 -12.42 -2.29 18.14
N GLY A 40 -11.60 -2.53 17.11
CA GLY A 40 -10.31 -3.22 17.26
C GLY A 40 -9.21 -2.32 17.81
N ASN A 41 -9.18 -1.05 17.42
CA ASN A 41 -8.22 -0.08 17.92
C ASN A 41 -8.82 1.34 17.90
N PRO A 42 -8.89 2.06 19.03
CA PRO A 42 -9.50 3.38 19.09
C PRO A 42 -8.69 4.49 18.39
N HIS A 43 -7.43 4.22 18.04
CA HIS A 43 -6.54 5.18 17.38
C HIS A 43 -6.76 5.31 15.88
N VAL A 44 -7.67 4.54 15.27
CA VAL A 44 -8.00 4.69 13.84
C VAL A 44 -8.56 6.10 13.57
N PRO A 45 -7.92 6.91 12.69
CA PRO A 45 -8.38 8.25 12.37
C PRO A 45 -9.51 8.22 11.34
N PHE A 46 -10.57 8.98 11.59
CA PHE A 46 -11.72 9.11 10.69
C PHE A 46 -11.79 10.51 10.06
N LEU A 47 -11.64 11.57 10.86
CA LEU A 47 -11.81 12.95 10.40
C LEU A 47 -10.53 13.51 9.76
N PRO A 48 -10.63 14.54 8.87
CA PRO A 48 -9.45 15.12 8.21
C PRO A 48 -8.37 15.57 9.21
N GLN A 49 -8.77 16.23 10.29
CA GLN A 49 -7.85 16.70 11.34
C GLN A 49 -7.16 15.55 12.09
N GLU A 50 -7.82 14.41 12.25
CA GLU A 50 -7.21 13.21 12.84
C GLU A 50 -6.18 12.62 11.86
N ILE A 51 -6.51 12.55 10.57
CA ILE A 51 -5.59 12.07 9.53
C ILE A 51 -4.37 12.99 9.41
N ILE A 52 -4.55 14.30 9.42
CA ILE A 52 -3.44 15.27 9.35
C ILE A 52 -2.49 15.09 10.55
N LYS A 53 -3.05 14.89 11.76
CA LYS A 53 -2.26 14.64 12.97
C LYS A 53 -1.51 13.31 12.89
N ASP A 54 -2.18 12.24 12.46
CA ASP A 54 -1.56 10.93 12.29
C ASP A 54 -0.48 10.95 11.21
N ALA A 55 -0.70 11.69 10.11
CA ALA A 55 0.27 11.88 9.05
C ALA A 55 1.55 12.52 9.58
N LYS A 56 1.44 13.60 10.36
CA LYS A 56 2.61 14.23 10.97
C LYS A 56 3.37 13.27 11.89
N ALA A 57 2.65 12.50 12.71
CA ALA A 57 3.26 11.53 13.61
C ALA A 57 3.95 10.37 12.85
N CYS A 58 3.35 9.88 11.77
CA CYS A 58 3.94 8.84 10.91
C CYS A 58 5.16 9.36 10.15
N TYR A 59 5.12 10.62 9.67
CA TYR A 59 6.26 11.28 9.06
C TYR A 59 7.44 11.36 10.02
N ASP A 60 7.20 11.82 11.25
CA ASP A 60 8.23 11.91 12.30
C ASP A 60 8.81 10.53 12.67
N ALA A 61 7.98 9.49 12.59
CA ALA A 61 8.39 8.11 12.79
C ALA A 61 9.19 7.52 11.62
N GLY A 62 9.19 8.15 10.44
CA GLY A 62 9.99 7.75 9.27
C GLY A 62 9.20 7.20 8.08
N ALA A 63 7.88 7.39 8.02
CA ALA A 63 7.10 7.10 6.82
C ALA A 63 7.44 8.09 5.68
N ALA A 64 7.46 7.59 4.45
CA ALA A 64 7.67 8.40 3.24
C ALA A 64 6.37 8.69 2.49
N VAL A 65 5.38 7.80 2.65
CA VAL A 65 4.09 7.83 1.96
C VAL A 65 2.98 7.70 2.98
N LEU A 66 1.86 8.40 2.77
CA LEU A 66 0.65 8.27 3.56
C LEU A 66 -0.51 7.86 2.67
N HIS A 67 -1.14 6.74 3.01
CA HIS A 67 -2.39 6.29 2.42
C HIS A 67 -3.55 6.39 3.38
N TYR A 68 -4.67 6.94 2.89
CA TYR A 68 -5.85 7.19 3.70
C TYR A 68 -7.14 7.17 2.87
N HIS A 69 -8.25 6.98 3.58
CA HIS A 69 -9.62 7.01 3.06
C HIS A 69 -10.42 8.11 3.76
N ALA A 70 -11.30 8.76 3.03
CA ALA A 70 -12.26 9.68 3.62
C ALA A 70 -13.34 8.92 4.40
N ARG A 71 -13.64 9.40 5.60
CA ARG A 71 -14.59 8.77 6.52
C ARG A 71 -15.47 9.82 7.19
N THR A 72 -16.70 9.44 7.48
CA THR A 72 -17.60 10.23 8.33
C THR A 72 -17.20 10.10 9.80
N ALA A 73 -17.77 10.94 10.67
CA ALA A 73 -17.48 10.92 12.11
C ALA A 73 -17.83 9.59 12.81
N ASP A 74 -18.82 8.85 12.29
CA ASP A 74 -19.21 7.51 12.73
C ASP A 74 -18.42 6.39 12.05
N GLY A 75 -17.51 6.72 11.12
CA GLY A 75 -16.63 5.78 10.45
C GLY A 75 -17.24 5.13 9.20
N ALA A 76 -18.34 5.62 8.65
CA ALA A 76 -18.77 5.20 7.32
C ALA A 76 -17.81 5.74 6.24
N PRO A 77 -17.74 5.13 5.04
CA PRO A 77 -17.03 5.71 3.91
C PRO A 77 -17.59 7.10 3.55
N ASP A 78 -16.71 8.03 3.22
CA ASP A 78 -17.05 9.34 2.65
C ASP A 78 -16.45 9.46 1.23
N HIS A 79 -17.17 10.12 0.35
CA HIS A 79 -16.80 10.36 -1.04
C HIS A 79 -16.75 11.85 -1.39
N SER A 80 -16.90 12.74 -0.41
CA SER A 80 -16.86 14.19 -0.58
C SER A 80 -15.45 14.66 -0.98
N PRO A 81 -15.30 15.41 -2.09
CA PRO A 81 -14.02 16.01 -2.45
C PRO A 81 -13.47 16.93 -1.35
N GLU A 82 -14.34 17.61 -0.60
CA GLU A 82 -13.98 18.56 0.45
C GLU A 82 -13.10 17.92 1.53
N PHE A 83 -13.40 16.68 1.92
CA PHE A 83 -12.57 15.91 2.85
C PHE A 83 -11.14 15.80 2.33
N TYR A 84 -10.98 15.36 1.08
CA TYR A 84 -9.67 15.11 0.49
C TYR A 84 -8.88 16.41 0.29
N LEU A 85 -9.55 17.50 -0.10
CA LEU A 85 -8.93 18.82 -0.22
C LEU A 85 -8.40 19.32 1.12
N GLU A 86 -9.19 19.23 2.19
CA GLU A 86 -8.76 19.62 3.54
C GLU A 86 -7.61 18.75 4.04
N ALA A 87 -7.73 17.42 3.92
CA ALA A 87 -6.71 16.48 4.36
C ALA A 87 -5.38 16.73 3.65
N ASN A 88 -5.37 16.84 2.33
CA ASN A 88 -4.12 17.00 1.57
C ASN A 88 -3.43 18.33 1.86
N ALA A 89 -4.18 19.43 1.88
CA ALA A 89 -3.62 20.73 2.23
C ALA A 89 -3.00 20.71 3.64
N GLY A 90 -3.68 20.09 4.60
CA GLY A 90 -3.19 19.95 5.97
C GLY A 90 -1.94 19.06 6.09
N ILE A 91 -1.89 17.93 5.36
CA ILE A 91 -0.74 17.03 5.33
C ILE A 91 0.49 17.73 4.74
N ARG A 92 0.34 18.41 3.59
CA ARG A 92 1.44 19.16 2.96
C ARG A 92 1.92 20.33 3.81
N ALA A 93 1.04 20.96 4.57
CA ALA A 93 1.42 22.05 5.46
C ALA A 93 2.30 21.62 6.65
N GLN A 94 2.32 20.32 6.98
CA GLN A 94 2.99 19.82 8.19
C GLN A 94 4.08 18.78 7.91
N SER A 95 4.15 18.24 6.70
CA SER A 95 5.09 17.17 6.34
C SER A 95 5.42 17.16 4.85
N ASP A 96 6.55 16.54 4.51
CA ASP A 96 6.96 16.29 3.12
C ASP A 96 6.42 14.95 2.59
N LEU A 97 5.51 14.29 3.31
CA LEU A 97 4.94 12.98 2.91
C LEU A 97 4.41 13.02 1.48
N LEU A 98 4.67 11.94 0.74
CA LEU A 98 3.97 11.69 -0.51
C LEU A 98 2.53 11.24 -0.18
N ILE A 99 1.57 11.85 -0.87
CA ILE A 99 0.15 11.65 -0.56
C ILE A 99 -0.46 10.61 -1.50
N HIS A 100 -1.06 9.57 -0.93
CA HIS A 100 -1.70 8.48 -1.64
C HIS A 100 -3.17 8.33 -1.20
N PRO A 101 -4.10 9.18 -1.67
CA PRO A 101 -5.51 9.00 -1.36
C PRO A 101 -6.07 7.76 -2.09
N THR A 102 -7.09 7.15 -1.53
CA THR A 102 -7.92 6.17 -2.24
C THR A 102 -8.67 6.81 -3.43
N LEU A 103 -9.20 5.98 -4.35
CA LEU A 103 -10.22 6.39 -5.33
C LEU A 103 -11.66 6.31 -4.76
N GLY A 104 -11.77 6.07 -3.45
CA GLY A 104 -13.01 5.78 -2.73
C GLY A 104 -13.26 4.27 -2.62
N TYR A 105 -13.91 3.84 -1.52
CA TYR A 105 -14.38 2.46 -1.38
C TYR A 105 -15.77 2.33 -1.99
N VAL A 106 -15.84 1.85 -3.23
CA VAL A 106 -17.11 1.56 -3.91
C VAL A 106 -17.05 0.14 -4.44
N ALA A 107 -17.35 -0.83 -3.57
CA ALA A 107 -17.65 -2.18 -4.01
C ALA A 107 -18.99 -2.15 -4.76
N ASN A 108 -19.00 -2.63 -6.01
CA ASN A 108 -20.17 -2.78 -6.87
C ASN A 108 -20.87 -1.53 -7.46
N ASP A 109 -20.30 -0.31 -7.49
CA ASP A 109 -20.90 0.79 -8.27
C ASP A 109 -19.95 1.85 -8.84
N ALA A 110 -20.51 2.63 -9.78
CA ALA A 110 -19.98 3.80 -10.49
C ALA A 110 -18.92 3.55 -11.58
N ASP A 111 -19.12 4.18 -12.74
CA ASP A 111 -18.18 4.08 -13.85
C ASP A 111 -16.80 4.66 -13.47
N ALA A 112 -15.78 4.31 -14.25
CA ALA A 112 -14.40 4.66 -13.95
C ALA A 112 -14.18 6.17 -13.70
N ARG A 113 -14.99 7.05 -14.32
CA ARG A 113 -14.83 8.51 -14.16
C ARG A 113 -15.21 8.95 -12.76
N SER A 114 -16.34 8.47 -12.23
CA SER A 114 -16.81 8.83 -10.89
C SER A 114 -15.81 8.44 -9.80
N ARG A 115 -15.17 7.28 -9.92
CA ARG A 115 -14.10 6.85 -9.00
C ARG A 115 -12.86 7.74 -9.05
N PHE A 116 -12.58 8.35 -10.20
CA PHE A 116 -11.42 9.23 -10.35
C PHE A 116 -11.73 10.70 -10.03
N ALA A 117 -13.00 11.08 -9.90
CA ALA A 117 -13.44 12.47 -9.76
C ALA A 117 -12.82 13.21 -8.55
N ALA A 118 -12.66 12.52 -7.41
CA ALA A 118 -12.00 13.13 -6.25
C ALA A 118 -10.53 13.49 -6.54
N VAL A 119 -9.82 12.64 -7.29
CA VAL A 119 -8.45 12.94 -7.74
C VAL A 119 -8.44 14.15 -8.66
N GLU A 120 -9.37 14.24 -9.62
CA GLU A 120 -9.46 15.40 -10.52
C GLU A 120 -9.75 16.71 -9.77
N ALA A 121 -10.56 16.66 -8.71
CA ALA A 121 -10.81 17.81 -7.84
C ALA A 121 -9.55 18.21 -7.06
N MET A 122 -8.81 17.25 -6.52
CA MET A 122 -7.55 17.51 -5.82
C MET A 122 -6.46 18.08 -6.75
N MET A 123 -6.46 17.70 -8.02
CA MET A 123 -5.51 18.16 -9.03
C MET A 123 -5.71 19.63 -9.45
N GLN A 124 -6.69 20.36 -8.91
CA GLN A 124 -6.91 21.79 -9.18
C GLN A 124 -5.91 22.72 -8.46
N SER A 125 -5.17 22.21 -7.47
CA SER A 125 -4.14 22.99 -6.76
C SER A 125 -2.94 22.11 -6.42
N ALA A 126 -1.73 22.68 -6.45
CA ALA A 126 -0.52 22.01 -5.98
C ALA A 126 -0.59 21.66 -4.49
N GLU A 127 -1.32 22.45 -3.70
CA GLU A 127 -1.49 22.24 -2.26
C GLU A 127 -2.34 21.00 -1.94
N THR A 128 -3.22 20.62 -2.87
CA THR A 128 -4.15 19.49 -2.70
C THR A 128 -3.82 18.32 -3.60
N ALA A 129 -2.96 18.48 -4.61
CA ALA A 129 -2.62 17.42 -5.55
C ALA A 129 -2.00 16.20 -4.85
N PRO A 130 -2.46 14.98 -5.13
CA PRO A 130 -1.80 13.77 -4.64
C PRO A 130 -0.52 13.46 -5.43
N ASP A 131 0.20 12.46 -4.95
CA ASP A 131 1.42 11.94 -5.59
C ASP A 131 1.18 10.59 -6.27
N PHE A 132 0.26 9.82 -5.70
CA PHE A 132 -0.16 8.51 -6.19
C PHE A 132 -1.65 8.48 -6.52
N ALA A 133 -2.03 7.54 -7.36
CA ALA A 133 -3.40 7.07 -7.46
C ALA A 133 -3.41 5.53 -7.50
N PRO A 134 -4.22 4.86 -6.68
CA PRO A 134 -4.26 3.41 -6.63
C PRO A 134 -4.97 2.83 -7.85
N MET A 135 -4.46 1.69 -8.30
CA MET A 135 -5.05 0.91 -9.36
C MET A 135 -4.99 -0.58 -9.02
N ASP A 136 -6.09 -1.10 -8.49
CA ASP A 136 -6.28 -2.54 -8.25
C ASP A 136 -6.42 -3.27 -9.58
N CYS A 137 -5.36 -3.96 -10.00
CA CYS A 137 -5.13 -4.41 -11.38
C CYS A 137 -5.96 -5.63 -11.81
N GLY A 138 -7.20 -5.75 -11.34
CA GLY A 138 -8.14 -6.81 -11.69
C GLY A 138 -9.41 -6.78 -10.84
N SER A 139 -10.23 -7.82 -10.97
CA SER A 139 -11.46 -7.98 -10.18
C SER A 139 -11.37 -9.20 -9.26
N VAL A 140 -11.97 -9.11 -8.08
CA VAL A 140 -11.95 -10.19 -7.07
C VAL A 140 -13.13 -10.08 -6.11
N ASN A 141 -13.55 -11.19 -5.51
CA ASN A 141 -14.57 -11.19 -4.46
C ASN A 141 -13.97 -10.66 -3.16
N VAL A 142 -14.69 -9.76 -2.49
CA VAL A 142 -14.27 -9.11 -1.23
C VAL A 142 -15.33 -9.28 -0.14
N ASP A 143 -16.04 -10.40 -0.19
CA ASP A 143 -17.07 -10.72 0.78
C ASP A 143 -16.51 -10.89 2.19
N TRP A 144 -17.27 -10.38 3.17
CA TRP A 144 -16.85 -10.37 4.57
C TRP A 144 -17.23 -11.69 5.25
N TRP A 145 -16.22 -12.45 5.66
CA TRP A 145 -16.42 -13.65 6.46
C TRP A 145 -16.66 -13.30 7.92
N ASN A 146 -17.66 -13.93 8.53
CA ASN A 146 -17.98 -13.79 9.94
C ASN A 146 -17.62 -15.08 10.68
N PRO A 147 -16.51 -15.12 11.44
CA PRO A 147 -16.08 -16.32 12.14
C PRO A 147 -17.02 -16.71 13.28
N GLU A 148 -17.71 -15.76 13.92
CA GLU A 148 -18.67 -16.05 14.99
C GLU A 148 -19.91 -16.79 14.47
N LYS A 149 -20.36 -16.44 13.26
CA LYS A 149 -21.49 -17.10 12.58
C LYS A 149 -21.08 -18.35 11.81
N GLY A 150 -19.80 -18.49 11.45
CA GLY A 150 -19.33 -19.50 10.51
C GLY A 150 -19.96 -19.34 9.12
N ALA A 151 -20.21 -18.11 8.70
CA ALA A 151 -20.86 -17.76 7.43
C ALA A 151 -20.36 -16.39 6.93
N TYR A 152 -20.63 -16.05 5.67
CA TYR A 152 -20.37 -14.71 5.17
C TYR A 152 -21.49 -13.73 5.55
N ASP A 153 -21.13 -12.51 5.93
CA ASP A 153 -22.06 -11.39 6.12
C ASP A 153 -22.51 -10.78 4.78
N THR A 154 -21.73 -10.98 3.71
CA THR A 154 -22.06 -10.58 2.34
C THR A 154 -21.75 -11.72 1.37
N THR A 155 -22.46 -11.83 0.25
CA THR A 155 -22.24 -12.95 -0.71
C THR A 155 -22.12 -12.53 -2.16
N ASP A 156 -22.20 -11.23 -2.44
CA ASP A 156 -22.23 -10.66 -3.79
C ASP A 156 -21.27 -9.47 -3.93
N LEU A 157 -20.35 -9.24 -2.99
CA LEU A 157 -19.41 -8.12 -3.07
C LEU A 157 -18.22 -8.45 -3.97
N ILE A 158 -18.24 -7.86 -5.17
CA ILE A 158 -17.16 -7.96 -6.15
C ILE A 158 -16.45 -6.61 -6.21
N TYR A 159 -15.16 -6.61 -5.92
CA TYR A 159 -14.33 -5.46 -6.22
C TYR A 159 -14.01 -5.46 -7.72
N LYS A 160 -14.79 -4.68 -8.49
CA LYS A 160 -14.82 -4.74 -9.95
C LYS A 160 -13.90 -3.69 -10.57
N ASN A 161 -12.80 -4.15 -11.18
CA ASN A 161 -11.96 -3.36 -12.07
C ASN A 161 -11.81 -4.11 -13.40
N SER A 162 -12.58 -3.66 -14.41
CA SER A 162 -12.47 -4.21 -15.76
C SER A 162 -11.20 -3.72 -16.45
N THR A 163 -10.72 -4.42 -17.48
CA THR A 163 -9.57 -3.95 -18.28
C THR A 163 -9.78 -2.54 -18.83
N ALA A 164 -11.01 -2.20 -19.27
CA ALA A 164 -11.33 -0.86 -19.76
C ALA A 164 -11.25 0.21 -18.65
N THR A 165 -11.70 -0.13 -17.43
CA THR A 165 -11.55 0.72 -16.24
C THR A 165 -10.08 0.98 -15.93
N LEU A 166 -9.24 -0.06 -15.97
CA LEU A 166 -7.81 0.04 -15.68
C LEU A 166 -7.07 0.86 -16.75
N MET A 167 -7.40 0.68 -18.03
CA MET A 167 -6.84 1.51 -19.10
C MET A 167 -7.23 2.98 -18.96
N TYR A 168 -8.46 3.26 -18.54
CA TYR A 168 -8.90 4.62 -18.23
C TYR A 168 -8.09 5.20 -17.06
N PHE A 169 -7.96 4.47 -15.94
CA PHE A 169 -7.14 4.93 -14.82
C PHE A 169 -5.69 5.19 -15.23
N ALA A 170 -5.05 4.28 -15.96
CA ALA A 170 -3.69 4.47 -16.43
C ALA A 170 -3.53 5.75 -17.28
N GLU A 171 -4.49 6.04 -18.18
CA GLU A 171 -4.49 7.27 -18.99
C GLU A 171 -4.62 8.52 -18.12
N ARG A 172 -5.59 8.56 -17.18
CA ARG A 172 -5.78 9.72 -16.30
C ARG A 172 -4.58 9.95 -15.38
N ILE A 173 -4.00 8.88 -14.85
CA ILE A 173 -2.81 8.93 -13.98
C ILE A 173 -1.61 9.51 -14.76
N ASP A 174 -1.35 9.06 -15.99
CA ASP A 174 -0.29 9.61 -16.83
C ASP A 174 -0.56 11.07 -17.24
N HIS A 175 -1.82 11.39 -17.54
CA HIS A 175 -2.25 12.74 -17.87
C HIS A 175 -1.86 13.73 -16.77
N TYR A 176 -2.13 13.41 -15.51
CA TYR A 176 -1.79 14.25 -14.35
C TYR A 176 -0.35 14.10 -13.85
N GLY A 177 0.45 13.19 -14.41
CA GLY A 177 1.80 12.92 -13.93
C GLY A 177 1.81 12.41 -12.49
N LEU A 178 0.85 11.55 -12.15
CA LEU A 178 0.81 10.83 -10.87
C LEU A 178 1.57 9.49 -11.02
N LYS A 179 2.07 8.93 -9.92
CA LYS A 179 2.63 7.57 -9.93
C LYS A 179 1.48 6.54 -9.78
N PRO A 180 1.30 5.60 -10.71
CA PRO A 180 0.37 4.50 -10.51
C PRO A 180 0.82 3.64 -9.33
N TYR A 181 -0.04 3.46 -8.33
CA TYR A 181 0.16 2.52 -7.23
C TYR A 181 -0.57 1.21 -7.58
N LEU A 182 0.16 0.23 -8.09
CA LEU A 182 -0.43 -0.95 -8.75
C LEU A 182 -0.70 -2.03 -7.70
N VAL A 183 -1.97 -2.25 -7.35
CA VAL A 183 -2.31 -3.26 -6.34
C VAL A 183 -2.56 -4.61 -7.02
N SER A 184 -1.89 -5.64 -6.51
CA SER A 184 -1.99 -7.04 -6.94
C SER A 184 -2.45 -7.90 -5.77
N TRP A 185 -3.71 -8.33 -5.82
CA TRP A 185 -4.28 -9.27 -4.84
C TRP A 185 -3.88 -10.71 -5.17
N ASN A 186 -3.74 -11.01 -6.46
CA ASN A 186 -3.51 -12.35 -6.99
C ASN A 186 -2.51 -12.32 -8.14
N ILE A 187 -1.88 -13.46 -8.47
CA ILE A 187 -0.89 -13.57 -9.57
C ILE A 187 -1.47 -13.08 -10.90
N SER A 188 -2.77 -13.28 -11.15
CA SER A 188 -3.43 -12.78 -12.36
C SER A 188 -3.34 -11.26 -12.51
N PHE A 189 -3.33 -10.50 -11.41
CA PHE A 189 -3.21 -9.04 -11.43
C PHE A 189 -1.77 -8.64 -11.80
N THR A 190 -0.76 -9.33 -11.27
CA THR A 190 0.65 -9.13 -11.67
C THR A 190 0.86 -9.42 -13.16
N ARG A 191 0.23 -10.48 -13.70
CA ARG A 191 0.26 -10.78 -15.13
C ARG A 191 -0.41 -9.70 -15.97
N GLN A 192 -1.50 -9.10 -15.47
CA GLN A 192 -2.18 -7.98 -16.13
C GLN A 192 -1.30 -6.72 -16.15
N ILE A 193 -0.60 -6.41 -15.06
CA ILE A 193 0.38 -5.32 -14.97
C ILE A 193 1.47 -5.51 -16.04
N GLU A 194 2.02 -6.72 -16.17
CA GLU A 194 3.04 -7.02 -17.20
C GLU A 194 2.52 -6.75 -18.62
N GLN A 195 1.26 -7.08 -18.92
CA GLN A 195 0.70 -6.78 -20.24
C GLN A 195 0.56 -5.28 -20.47
N PHE A 196 0.15 -4.50 -19.45
CA PHE A 196 0.08 -3.04 -19.59
C PHE A 196 1.45 -2.38 -19.74
N LEU A 197 2.50 -2.92 -19.11
CA LEU A 197 3.88 -2.51 -19.35
C LEU A 197 4.31 -2.82 -20.80
N LYS A 198 4.02 -4.02 -21.31
CA LYS A 198 4.29 -4.42 -22.71
C LYS A 198 3.55 -3.55 -23.72
N MET A 199 2.35 -3.11 -23.39
CA MET A 199 1.55 -2.20 -24.23
C MET A 199 2.03 -0.73 -24.15
N GLY A 200 2.92 -0.38 -23.22
CA GLY A 200 3.34 1.00 -22.97
C GLY A 200 2.26 1.88 -22.32
N VAL A 201 1.18 1.27 -21.80
CA VAL A 201 0.12 1.95 -21.04
C VAL A 201 0.61 2.29 -19.63
N LEU A 202 1.45 1.42 -19.06
CA LEU A 202 2.21 1.70 -17.85
C LEU A 202 3.68 1.92 -18.22
N ARG A 203 4.37 2.79 -17.46
CA ARG A 203 5.81 3.06 -17.61
C ARG A 203 6.57 2.64 -16.35
N GLY A 204 7.77 2.09 -16.57
CA GLY A 204 8.65 1.63 -15.50
C GLY A 204 9.31 2.77 -14.70
N PRO A 205 9.84 2.47 -13.50
CA PRO A 205 9.72 1.19 -12.82
C PRO A 205 8.27 0.99 -12.34
N ALA A 206 7.75 -0.23 -12.42
CA ALA A 206 6.42 -0.51 -11.87
C ALA A 206 6.48 -0.45 -10.34
N TYR A 207 5.53 0.23 -9.69
CA TYR A 207 5.40 0.19 -8.23
C TYR A 207 4.21 -0.70 -7.86
N VAL A 208 4.49 -1.91 -7.38
CA VAL A 208 3.49 -2.96 -7.19
C VAL A 208 3.30 -3.24 -5.69
N CYS A 209 2.07 -3.10 -5.20
CA CYS A 209 1.68 -3.53 -3.87
C CYS A 209 1.08 -4.93 -3.91
N PHE A 210 1.67 -5.87 -3.19
CA PHE A 210 1.06 -7.17 -2.95
C PHE A 210 0.05 -7.04 -1.80
N CYS A 211 -1.24 -7.15 -2.14
CA CYS A 211 -2.33 -7.12 -1.18
C CYS A 211 -2.65 -8.54 -0.73
N MET A 212 -2.02 -8.97 0.36
CA MET A 212 -2.38 -10.20 1.04
C MET A 212 -3.55 -9.94 1.99
N THR A 213 -4.32 -10.98 2.32
CA THR A 213 -5.52 -10.86 3.15
C THR A 213 -5.68 -12.03 4.10
N ASP A 214 -6.17 -11.77 5.32
CA ASP A 214 -6.45 -12.79 6.34
C ASP A 214 -7.78 -12.53 7.09
N GLU A 215 -8.02 -13.34 8.13
CA GLU A 215 -9.12 -13.31 9.13
C GLU A 215 -10.55 -13.32 8.58
N ILE A 216 -10.95 -12.24 7.92
CA ILE A 216 -12.32 -11.95 7.51
C ILE A 216 -12.45 -11.60 6.02
N ILE A 217 -11.32 -11.51 5.29
CA ILE A 217 -11.29 -11.28 3.84
C ILE A 217 -10.34 -12.31 3.21
N PHE A 218 -10.80 -13.00 2.15
CA PHE A 218 -10.05 -14.06 1.47
C PHE A 218 -9.84 -13.75 -0.02
N ALA A 219 -9.65 -12.47 -0.34
CA ALA A 219 -9.55 -11.97 -1.70
C ALA A 219 -8.13 -12.08 -2.27
N GLY A 220 -7.10 -11.92 -1.41
CA GLY A 220 -5.70 -12.03 -1.77
C GLY A 220 -5.07 -13.34 -1.34
N HIS A 221 -3.77 -13.49 -1.61
CA HIS A 221 -2.98 -14.57 -1.01
C HIS A 221 -2.94 -14.42 0.53
N PRO A 222 -2.79 -15.51 1.28
CA PRO A 222 -2.70 -15.45 2.74
C PRO A 222 -1.44 -14.69 3.17
N GLY A 223 -1.51 -13.97 4.29
CA GLY A 223 -0.41 -13.18 4.86
C GLY A 223 0.70 -14.03 5.47
N THR A 224 1.33 -14.87 4.66
CA THR A 224 2.35 -15.85 5.04
C THR A 224 3.55 -15.75 4.11
N GLU A 225 4.69 -16.36 4.48
CA GLU A 225 5.85 -16.43 3.60
C GLU A 225 5.52 -17.07 2.24
N ALA A 226 4.71 -18.13 2.23
CA ALA A 226 4.31 -18.80 1.00
C ALA A 226 3.40 -17.92 0.13
N GLY A 227 2.53 -17.11 0.74
CA GLY A 227 1.72 -16.11 0.03
C GLY A 227 2.59 -15.01 -0.59
N LEU A 228 3.59 -14.52 0.15
CA LEU A 228 4.57 -13.57 -0.37
C LEU A 228 5.38 -14.17 -1.52
N ASP A 229 5.90 -15.39 -1.35
CA ASP A 229 6.70 -16.09 -2.36
C ASP A 229 5.87 -16.36 -3.63
N ALA A 230 4.56 -16.62 -3.49
CA ALA A 230 3.64 -16.75 -4.61
C ALA A 230 3.46 -15.45 -5.40
N HIS A 231 3.66 -14.27 -4.81
CA HIS A 231 3.69 -13.01 -5.55
C HIS A 231 5.06 -12.74 -6.17
N THR A 232 6.14 -12.81 -5.38
CA THR A 232 7.50 -12.44 -5.82
C THR A 232 8.01 -13.32 -6.95
N THR A 233 7.64 -14.61 -6.96
CA THR A 233 7.99 -15.56 -8.04
C THR A 233 7.50 -15.10 -9.43
N PHE A 234 6.40 -14.35 -9.49
CA PHE A 234 5.76 -13.94 -10.75
C PHE A 234 5.91 -12.44 -11.04
N LEU A 235 6.86 -11.76 -10.40
CA LEU A 235 7.23 -10.40 -10.77
C LEU A 235 7.62 -10.31 -12.27
N PRO A 236 7.26 -9.22 -12.97
CA PRO A 236 7.62 -9.03 -14.38
C PRO A 236 9.15 -9.09 -14.57
N LYS A 237 9.65 -10.09 -15.30
CA LYS A 237 11.10 -10.31 -15.45
C LYS A 237 11.77 -9.34 -16.43
N ASP A 238 11.02 -8.84 -17.39
CA ASP A 238 11.51 -7.94 -18.45
C ASP A 238 11.40 -6.45 -18.06
N PHE A 239 10.88 -6.14 -16.86
CA PHE A 239 10.63 -4.77 -16.40
C PHE A 239 11.14 -4.55 -14.99
N GLU A 240 11.79 -3.42 -14.77
CA GLU A 240 12.13 -2.96 -13.44
C GLU A 240 10.86 -2.82 -12.59
N THR A 241 10.85 -3.49 -11.43
CA THR A 241 9.70 -3.50 -10.53
C THR A 241 10.16 -3.27 -9.11
N VAL A 242 9.61 -2.21 -8.51
CA VAL A 242 9.69 -1.91 -7.09
C VAL A 242 8.41 -2.47 -6.45
N TRP A 243 8.53 -3.27 -5.39
CA TRP A 243 7.37 -3.91 -4.77
C TRP A 243 7.26 -3.61 -3.28
N THR A 244 6.02 -3.41 -2.82
CA THR A 244 5.65 -3.23 -1.42
C THR A 244 4.62 -4.28 -1.03
N VAL A 245 4.39 -4.47 0.27
CA VAL A 245 3.49 -5.49 0.78
C VAL A 245 2.57 -4.90 1.84
N VAL A 246 1.31 -5.29 1.78
CA VAL A 246 0.31 -5.11 2.83
C VAL A 246 -0.30 -6.47 3.21
N ASN A 247 -0.69 -6.64 4.47
CA ASN A 247 -1.58 -7.71 4.90
C ASN A 247 -2.90 -7.12 5.44
N TYR A 248 -3.94 -7.07 4.62
CA TYR A 248 -5.23 -6.51 5.01
C TYR A 248 -5.99 -7.49 5.89
N LYS A 249 -6.44 -7.03 7.06
CA LYS A 249 -7.04 -7.86 8.12
C LYS A 249 -6.08 -8.94 8.65
N GLY A 250 -4.79 -8.66 8.66
CA GLY A 250 -3.79 -9.55 9.23
C GLY A 250 -2.52 -8.85 9.68
N ASP A 251 -1.77 -9.51 10.56
CA ASP A 251 -0.49 -9.00 11.07
C ASP A 251 0.59 -9.09 9.97
N LEU A 252 1.19 -7.96 9.60
CA LEU A 252 2.31 -7.93 8.65
C LEU A 252 3.68 -8.05 9.35
N PHE A 253 3.80 -7.79 10.65
CA PHE A 253 5.07 -7.85 11.39
C PHE A 253 5.72 -9.23 11.32
N GLN A 254 4.94 -10.29 11.15
CA GLN A 254 5.48 -11.64 10.96
C GLN A 254 6.28 -11.81 9.65
N LEU A 255 6.10 -10.92 8.66
CA LEU A 255 6.76 -10.98 7.35
C LEU A 255 7.78 -9.86 7.11
N THR A 256 7.81 -8.83 7.94
CA THR A 256 8.63 -7.63 7.70
C THR A 256 10.12 -7.95 7.54
N GLU A 257 10.68 -8.88 8.33
CA GLU A 257 12.08 -9.29 8.17
C GLU A 257 12.34 -9.89 6.77
N LYS A 258 11.49 -10.82 6.32
CA LYS A 258 11.62 -11.44 5.00
C LYS A 258 11.48 -10.41 3.89
N ILE A 259 10.49 -9.51 4.00
CA ILE A 259 10.26 -8.43 3.03
C ILE A 259 11.50 -7.54 2.91
N ILE A 260 12.03 -7.07 4.04
CA ILE A 260 13.23 -6.22 4.08
C ILE A 260 14.43 -6.95 3.45
N ARG A 261 14.64 -8.22 3.82
CA ARG A 261 15.74 -9.06 3.31
C ARG A 261 15.58 -9.50 1.85
N GLN A 262 14.40 -9.37 1.25
CA GLN A 262 14.20 -9.65 -0.18
C GLN A 262 14.20 -8.36 -1.02
N GLY A 263 14.52 -7.21 -0.41
CA GLY A 263 14.56 -5.91 -1.09
C GLY A 263 13.20 -5.23 -1.22
N GLY A 264 12.13 -5.82 -0.69
CA GLY A 264 10.78 -5.28 -0.76
C GLY A 264 10.51 -4.12 0.19
N HIS A 265 9.44 -3.40 -0.07
CA HIS A 265 8.98 -2.26 0.72
C HIS A 265 7.79 -2.64 1.59
N ILE A 266 7.42 -1.77 2.54
CA ILE A 266 6.38 -2.08 3.52
C ILE A 266 5.30 -1.01 3.49
N SER A 267 4.05 -1.43 3.32
CA SER A 267 2.87 -0.59 3.46
C SER A 267 2.01 -1.16 4.59
N ILE A 268 1.89 -0.42 5.68
CA ILE A 268 1.36 -0.94 6.95
C ILE A 268 0.63 0.15 7.74
N GLY A 269 -0.39 -0.22 8.50
CA GLY A 269 -1.01 0.68 9.47
C GLY A 269 -2.30 0.13 10.05
N LEU A 270 -2.95 0.96 10.88
CA LEU A 270 -4.18 0.61 11.58
C LEU A 270 -5.38 0.42 10.64
N GLY A 271 -5.28 0.87 9.39
CA GLY A 271 -6.28 0.55 8.38
C GLY A 271 -6.31 -0.94 8.03
N ASP A 272 -5.16 -1.59 8.08
CA ASP A 272 -5.04 -2.99 7.71
C ASP A 272 -5.26 -3.92 8.91
N TYR A 273 -4.67 -3.59 10.06
CA TYR A 273 -4.72 -4.45 11.24
C TYR A 273 -4.66 -3.66 12.56
N ALA A 274 -5.28 -4.17 13.62
CA ALA A 274 -5.50 -3.42 14.86
C ALA A 274 -4.24 -3.24 15.72
N TYR A 275 -3.10 -3.87 15.38
CA TYR A 275 -1.78 -3.83 16.02
C TYR A 275 -1.73 -3.48 17.53
N MET A 276 -1.32 -4.47 18.33
CA MET A 276 -1.22 -4.38 19.79
C MET A 276 0.23 -4.47 20.27
N ASP A 277 0.55 -3.73 21.31
CA ASP A 277 1.76 -3.88 22.12
C ASP A 277 1.38 -4.48 23.48
N GLY A 278 1.42 -5.81 23.57
CA GLY A 278 0.82 -6.55 24.67
C GLY A 278 -0.69 -6.30 24.74
N ALA A 279 -1.15 -5.67 25.82
CA ALA A 279 -2.56 -5.32 26.02
C ALA A 279 -2.93 -3.90 25.52
N ARG A 280 -1.97 -3.15 24.98
CA ARG A 280 -2.14 -1.75 24.60
C ARG A 280 -2.33 -1.61 23.10
N HIS A 281 -3.32 -0.83 22.69
CA HIS A 281 -3.50 -0.43 21.29
C HIS A 281 -2.36 0.46 20.84
N MET A 282 -1.72 0.12 19.71
CA MET A 282 -0.69 0.96 19.11
C MET A 282 -1.31 2.09 18.30
N THR A 283 -0.63 3.20 18.17
CA THR A 283 -0.92 4.25 17.18
C THR A 283 -0.26 3.90 15.83
N ASN A 284 -0.70 4.54 14.73
CA ASN A 284 -0.04 4.39 13.44
C ASN A 284 1.47 4.72 13.51
N ALA A 285 1.83 5.79 14.22
CA ALA A 285 3.23 6.19 14.37
C ALA A 285 4.09 5.13 15.07
N GLU A 286 3.57 4.44 16.09
CA GLU A 286 4.28 3.35 16.77
C GLU A 286 4.43 2.11 15.88
N VAL A 287 3.44 1.84 15.01
CA VAL A 287 3.53 0.77 14.02
C VAL A 287 4.66 1.08 13.03
N ILE A 288 4.74 2.32 12.54
CA ILE A 288 5.81 2.79 11.64
C ILE A 288 7.18 2.74 12.32
N ASP A 289 7.31 3.26 13.54
CA ASP A 289 8.57 3.29 14.29
C ASP A 289 9.13 1.88 14.49
N LYS A 290 8.26 0.89 14.75
CA LYS A 290 8.66 -0.52 14.86
C LYS A 290 9.23 -1.08 13.55
N VAL A 291 8.63 -0.74 12.40
CA VAL A 291 9.17 -1.14 11.09
C VAL A 291 10.50 -0.44 10.81
N VAL A 292 10.61 0.86 11.11
CA VAL A 292 11.85 1.63 10.94
C VAL A 292 12.99 1.05 11.78
N ALA A 293 12.72 0.73 13.05
CA ALA A 293 13.69 0.11 13.93
C ALA A 293 14.19 -1.24 13.40
N GLN A 294 13.28 -2.07 12.86
CA GLN A 294 13.63 -3.35 12.27
C GLN A 294 14.40 -3.19 10.95
N ALA A 295 14.02 -2.24 10.10
CA ALA A 295 14.76 -1.96 8.87
C ALA A 295 16.20 -1.55 9.17
N ARG A 296 16.40 -0.62 10.12
CA ARG A 296 17.73 -0.20 10.57
C ARG A 296 18.54 -1.34 11.18
N SER A 297 17.93 -2.20 11.99
CA SER A 297 18.64 -3.36 12.57
C SER A 297 19.07 -4.38 11.51
N LEU A 298 18.38 -4.42 10.37
CA LEU A 298 18.72 -5.22 9.19
C LEU A 298 19.62 -4.48 8.18
N GLY A 299 20.08 -3.26 8.51
CA GLY A 299 21.02 -2.49 7.70
C GLY A 299 20.39 -1.69 6.55
N ARG A 300 19.09 -1.43 6.59
CA ARG A 300 18.34 -0.68 5.56
C ARG A 300 17.72 0.58 6.14
N GLU A 301 18.16 1.75 5.69
CA GLU A 301 17.60 3.03 6.16
C GLU A 301 16.26 3.35 5.50
N PRO A 302 15.30 3.96 6.22
CA PRO A 302 14.07 4.46 5.61
C PRO A 302 14.37 5.56 4.58
N ALA A 303 13.64 5.51 3.46
CA ALA A 303 13.68 6.53 2.42
C ALA A 303 12.90 7.78 2.87
N SER A 304 13.42 8.96 2.58
CA SER A 304 12.63 10.19 2.60
C SER A 304 11.64 10.23 1.44
N ALA A 305 10.71 11.19 1.44
CA ALA A 305 9.82 11.42 0.31
C ALA A 305 10.58 11.77 -0.99
N ALA A 306 11.65 12.56 -0.88
CA ALA A 306 12.50 12.91 -2.03
C ALA A 306 13.18 11.67 -2.63
N GLU A 307 13.80 10.83 -1.78
CA GLU A 307 14.43 9.58 -2.21
C GLU A 307 13.41 8.58 -2.75
N THR A 308 12.19 8.55 -2.19
CA THR A 308 11.09 7.74 -2.71
C THR A 308 10.72 8.17 -4.14
N ARG A 309 10.70 9.48 -4.43
CA ARG A 309 10.48 9.96 -5.81
C ARG A 309 11.58 9.51 -6.76
N GLU A 310 12.83 9.48 -6.30
CA GLU A 310 13.98 9.02 -7.09
C GLU A 310 13.91 7.51 -7.36
N ILE A 311 13.73 6.70 -6.31
CA ILE A 311 13.59 5.23 -6.40
C ILE A 311 12.45 4.86 -7.36
N LEU A 312 11.31 5.54 -7.25
CA LEU A 312 10.14 5.25 -8.07
C LEU A 312 10.16 5.98 -9.42
N GLN A 313 11.18 6.77 -9.72
CA GLN A 313 11.29 7.63 -10.91
C GLN A 313 9.98 8.40 -11.18
N MET A 314 9.45 9.05 -10.13
CA MET A 314 8.12 9.66 -10.19
C MET A 314 8.08 10.81 -11.20
N PRO A 315 7.03 10.86 -12.06
CA PRO A 315 6.83 12.00 -12.94
C PRO A 315 6.56 13.28 -12.13
N LYS A 316 6.78 14.43 -12.77
CA LYS A 316 6.36 15.71 -12.21
C LYS A 316 4.84 15.82 -12.30
N VAL A 317 4.20 16.03 -11.15
CA VAL A 317 2.76 16.28 -11.05
C VAL A 317 2.37 17.50 -11.89
N LYS A 318 1.31 17.34 -12.68
CA LYS A 318 0.76 18.35 -13.59
C LYS A 318 -0.59 18.80 -13.06
N VAL A 319 -0.57 19.79 -12.18
CA VAL A 319 -1.77 20.45 -11.65
C VAL A 319 -2.55 21.06 -12.83
N ALA A 320 -3.87 20.94 -12.81
CA ALA A 320 -4.73 21.59 -13.80
C ALA A 320 -4.51 23.11 -13.73
N ALA A 321 -4.20 23.72 -14.88
CA ALA A 321 -3.97 25.16 -14.99
C ALA A 321 -5.27 25.96 -14.87
#